data_AF-A0A6P2AMF5-F1
#
_entry.id   AF-A0A6P2AMF5-F1
#
_cell.length_a   1.000
_cell.length_b   1.000
_cell.length_c   1.000
_cell.angle_alpha   90.00
_cell.angle_beta   90.00
_cell.angle_gamma   90.00
#
_symmetry.space_group_name_H-M   'P 1'
#
loop_
_entity.id
_entity.type
_entity.pdbx_description
1 polymer ?
#
loop_
_entity_poly.entity_id
_entity_poly.type
_entity_poly.pdbx_seq_one_letter_code
_entity_poly.pdbx_strand_id
1 'polypeptide(L)'
;THRRDEVSINAERFRFAASFANSGSSNASSSGPALRRPQRALRSSHFSAQVRDDEVRFNGRGFGHGVGMCQHGAEILAQRGERHGRILDWYYPGAFLAKSYG
;
A
#
# COMPACT_ATOMS: atom_id res chain seq x y z
N THR A 1 -36.73 -10.34 -8.39
CA THR A 1 -36.16 -9.79 -7.14
C THR A 1 -34.65 -9.97 -7.19
N HIS A 2 -33.90 -8.95 -7.61
CA HIS A 2 -32.44 -9.06 -7.74
C HIS A 2 -31.81 -9.11 -6.34
N ARG A 3 -31.25 -10.26 -5.96
CA ARG A 3 -30.32 -10.35 -4.83
C ARG A 3 -29.12 -9.46 -5.18
N ARG A 4 -28.83 -8.49 -4.32
CA ARG A 4 -27.54 -7.81 -4.35
C ARG A 4 -26.57 -8.75 -3.65
N ASP A 5 -25.71 -9.39 -4.42
CA ASP A 5 -24.59 -10.13 -3.85
C ASP A 5 -23.59 -9.10 -3.31
N GLU A 6 -23.61 -8.92 -1.99
CA GLU A 6 -22.67 -8.05 -1.30
C GLU A 6 -21.36 -8.81 -1.08
N VAL A 7 -20.30 -8.38 -1.78
CA VAL A 7 -18.95 -8.91 -1.62
C VAL A 7 -18.06 -7.82 -1.02
N SER A 8 -17.65 -8.00 0.23
CA SER A 8 -16.74 -7.10 0.92
C SER A 8 -15.31 -7.63 0.91
N ILE A 9 -14.33 -6.80 0.55
CA ILE A 9 -12.90 -7.13 0.71
C ILE A 9 -12.19 -6.01 1.45
N ASN A 10 -11.20 -6.36 2.28
CA ASN A 10 -10.38 -5.38 2.99
C ASN A 10 -9.50 -4.57 2.02
N ALA A 11 -9.34 -3.27 2.26
CA ALA A 11 -8.56 -2.35 1.43
C ALA A 11 -7.08 -2.77 1.21
N GLU A 12 -6.42 -3.37 2.20
CA GLU A 12 -5.05 -3.91 2.03
C GLU A 12 -5.04 -5.13 1.10
N ARG A 13 -6.03 -6.02 1.21
CA ARG A 13 -6.16 -7.16 0.29
C ARG A 13 -6.45 -6.68 -1.13
N PHE A 14 -7.25 -5.63 -1.28
CA PHE A 14 -7.49 -4.97 -2.57
C PHE A 14 -6.21 -4.33 -3.12
N ARG A 15 -5.49 -3.54 -2.31
CA ARG A 15 -4.22 -2.90 -2.70
C ARG A 15 -3.20 -3.95 -3.17
N PHE A 16 -3.08 -5.04 -2.43
CA PHE A 16 -2.23 -6.16 -2.78
C PHE A 16 -2.66 -6.73 -4.14
N ALA A 17 -3.91 -7.17 -4.29
CA ALA A 17 -4.43 -7.74 -5.55
C ALA A 17 -4.24 -6.80 -6.75
N ALA A 18 -4.52 -5.50 -6.59
CA ALA A 18 -4.30 -4.47 -7.63
C ALA A 18 -2.82 -4.31 -8.01
N SER A 19 -1.90 -4.68 -7.11
CA SER A 19 -0.45 -4.70 -7.38
C SER A 19 -0.01 -5.96 -8.14
N PHE A 20 -0.65 -7.12 -7.91
CA PHE A 20 -0.34 -8.40 -8.59
C PHE A 20 -1.07 -8.61 -9.92
N ALA A 21 -2.13 -7.86 -10.20
CA ALA A 21 -2.74 -7.81 -11.54
C ALA A 21 -1.73 -7.42 -12.64
N ASN A 22 -0.53 -6.95 -12.27
CA ASN A 22 0.57 -6.58 -13.16
C ASN A 22 1.69 -7.66 -13.26
N SER A 23 1.58 -8.79 -12.56
CA SER A 23 2.60 -9.87 -12.55
C SER A 23 2.19 -11.14 -13.32
N GLY A 24 1.12 -11.08 -14.12
CA GLY A 24 0.73 -12.17 -15.01
C GLY A 24 1.67 -12.28 -16.22
N SER A 25 2.55 -13.28 -16.19
CA SER A 25 3.15 -14.01 -17.32
C SER A 25 3.24 -13.27 -18.67
N SER A 26 4.46 -12.99 -19.12
CA SER A 26 4.80 -12.46 -20.46
C SER A 26 4.45 -13.41 -21.64
N ASN A 27 3.47 -14.31 -21.49
CA ASN A 27 3.05 -15.29 -22.50
C ASN A 27 1.52 -15.45 -22.62
N ALA A 28 0.73 -14.41 -22.32
CA ALA A 28 -0.71 -14.42 -22.64
C ALA A 28 -0.96 -13.68 -23.97
N SER A 29 -1.13 -14.45 -25.04
CA SER A 29 -1.82 -13.98 -26.24
C SER A 29 -3.25 -13.62 -25.84
N SER A 30 -3.58 -12.33 -25.74
CA SER A 30 -4.95 -11.88 -25.47
C SER A 30 -5.42 -10.92 -26.55
N SER A 31 -6.17 -11.46 -27.50
CA SER A 31 -7.08 -10.78 -28.43
C SER A 31 -8.27 -10.17 -27.69
N GLY A 32 -7.99 -9.21 -26.80
CA GLY A 32 -8.99 -8.37 -26.12
C GLY A 32 -8.55 -6.91 -26.16
N PRO A 33 -9.46 -5.93 -25.94
CA PRO A 33 -9.07 -4.53 -25.88
C PRO A 33 -7.96 -4.39 -24.85
N ALA A 34 -6.80 -3.91 -25.29
CA ALA A 34 -5.64 -3.74 -24.44
C ALA A 34 -6.04 -2.89 -23.24
N LEU A 35 -6.25 -3.53 -22.09
CA LEU A 35 -6.47 -2.85 -20.83
C LEU A 35 -5.21 -2.04 -20.58
N ARG A 36 -5.29 -0.75 -20.90
CA ARG A 36 -4.19 0.20 -20.84
C ARG A 36 -3.66 0.15 -19.41
N ARG A 37 -2.39 -0.28 -19.25
CA ARG A 37 -1.70 -0.47 -17.97
C ARG A 37 -2.16 0.58 -16.95
N PRO A 38 -2.80 0.22 -15.82
CA PRO A 38 -2.83 1.14 -14.69
C PRO A 38 -1.37 1.35 -14.29
N GLN A 39 -0.85 2.53 -14.64
CA GLN A 39 0.58 2.85 -14.62
C GLN A 39 1.16 2.88 -13.19
N ARG A 40 0.32 2.68 -12.17
CA ARG A 40 0.66 2.79 -10.75
C ARG A 40 -0.18 1.82 -9.92
N ALA A 41 0.49 0.89 -9.26
CA ALA A 41 -0.07 0.16 -8.13
C ALA A 41 -0.59 1.15 -7.06
N LEU A 42 -1.66 0.77 -6.35
CA LEU A 42 -2.17 1.56 -5.23
C LEU A 42 -1.09 1.73 -4.16
N ARG A 43 -0.77 2.98 -3.83
CA ARG A 43 0.37 3.35 -2.97
C ARG A 43 0.18 2.97 -1.50
N SER A 44 -1.06 2.95 -1.01
CA SER A 44 -1.46 2.64 0.36
C SER A 44 -2.89 2.08 0.38
N SER A 45 -3.35 1.56 1.52
CA SER A 45 -4.76 1.17 1.71
C SER A 45 -5.68 2.35 1.99
N HIS A 46 -5.13 3.55 2.14
CA HIS A 46 -5.90 4.75 2.40
C HIS A 46 -6.33 5.41 1.09
N PHE A 47 -7.33 4.80 0.45
CA PHE A 47 -7.91 5.27 -0.81
C PHE A 47 -9.45 5.20 -0.81
N SER A 48 -10.06 6.02 -1.66
CA SER A 48 -11.46 5.94 -2.07
C SER A 48 -11.55 5.54 -3.53
N ALA A 49 -12.52 4.71 -3.88
CA ALA A 49 -12.83 4.33 -5.26
C ALA A 49 -14.14 5.00 -5.71
N GLN A 50 -14.15 5.55 -6.92
CA GLN A 50 -15.37 6.05 -7.58
C GLN A 50 -15.48 5.42 -8.96
N VAL A 51 -16.65 4.85 -9.27
CA VAL A 51 -16.97 4.40 -10.62
C VAL A 51 -17.47 5.61 -11.41
N ARG A 52 -16.85 5.87 -12.57
CA ARG A 52 -17.31 6.88 -13.53
C ARG A 52 -17.28 6.25 -14.92
N ASP A 53 -18.45 6.17 -15.53
CA ASP A 53 -18.65 5.49 -16.82
C ASP A 53 -18.08 4.06 -16.78
N ASP A 54 -17.08 3.77 -17.61
CA ASP A 54 -16.40 2.47 -17.67
C ASP A 54 -15.07 2.42 -16.88
N GLU A 55 -14.77 3.46 -16.08
CA GLU A 55 -13.53 3.58 -15.30
C GLU A 55 -13.76 3.55 -13.79
N VAL A 56 -12.85 2.89 -13.06
CA VAL A 56 -12.75 3.01 -11.59
C VAL A 56 -11.59 3.93 -11.24
N ARG A 57 -11.91 5.08 -10.63
CA ARG A 57 -10.93 6.08 -10.20
C ARG A 57 -10.58 5.90 -8.73
N PHE A 58 -9.30 5.69 -8.46
CA PHE A 58 -8.77 5.59 -7.10
C PHE A 58 -8.08 6.89 -6.70
N ASN A 59 -8.51 7.48 -5.59
CA ASN A 59 -7.86 8.64 -4.97
C ASN A 59 -7.42 8.25 -3.57
N GLY A 60 -6.14 8.38 -3.25
CA GLY A 60 -5.60 7.99 -1.96
C GLY A 60 -4.38 8.81 -1.55
N ARG A 61 -3.95 8.65 -0.30
CA ARG A 61 -2.82 9.37 0.29
C ARG A 61 -1.88 8.40 1.00
N GLY A 62 -0.62 8.81 1.17
CA GLY A 62 0.41 8.01 1.82
C GLY A 62 1.03 6.95 0.92
N PHE A 63 2.04 6.26 1.46
CA PHE A 63 2.81 5.23 0.78
C PHE A 63 3.17 4.14 1.79
N GLY A 64 2.87 2.88 1.47
CA GLY A 64 3.09 1.72 2.35
C GLY A 64 1.83 1.24 3.06
N HIS A 65 1.99 0.22 3.89
CA HIS A 65 0.92 -0.50 4.59
C HIS A 65 0.48 0.17 5.92
N GLY A 66 1.05 1.34 6.24
CA GLY A 66 0.61 2.17 7.38
C GLY A 66 0.91 1.60 8.77
N VAL A 67 1.81 0.63 8.92
CA VAL A 67 2.17 0.04 10.23
C VAL A 67 3.67 0.24 10.50
N GLY A 68 4.01 0.55 11.75
CA GLY A 68 5.40 0.71 12.21
C GLY A 68 5.98 2.08 11.89
N MET A 69 7.21 2.11 11.36
CA MET A 69 7.98 3.33 11.15
C MET A 69 7.65 4.05 9.84
N CYS A 70 7.25 5.31 9.93
CA CYS A 70 7.21 6.22 8.78
C CYS A 70 8.62 6.72 8.46
N GLN A 71 9.19 6.30 7.32
CA GLN A 71 10.56 6.64 6.93
C GLN A 71 10.81 8.15 6.86
N HIS A 72 9.90 8.92 6.23
CA HIS A 72 10.02 10.38 6.19
C HIS A 72 9.92 11.02 7.58
N GLY A 73 9.07 10.49 8.47
CA GLY A 73 8.99 11.00 9.83
C GLY A 73 10.25 10.67 10.64
N ALA A 74 10.83 9.49 10.44
CA ALA A 74 12.11 9.10 11.03
C ALA A 74 13.26 10.00 10.54
N GLU A 75 13.28 10.34 9.26
CA GLU A 75 14.24 11.29 8.67
C GLU A 75 14.12 12.67 9.31
N ILE A 76 12.91 13.21 9.45
CA ILE A 76 12.69 14.53 10.10
C ILE A 76 13.18 14.50 11.55
N LEU A 77 12.92 13.43 12.30
CA LEU A 77 13.42 13.29 13.67
C LEU A 77 14.95 13.24 13.70
N ALA A 78 15.59 12.51 12.79
CA ALA A 78 17.04 12.47 12.67
C ALA A 78 17.63 13.86 12.32
N GLN A 79 17.00 14.59 11.39
CA GLN A 79 17.39 15.96 11.04
C GLN A 79 17.25 16.94 12.21
N ARG A 80 16.34 16.67 13.15
CA ARG A 80 16.20 17.41 14.42
C ARG A 80 17.22 16.99 15.50
N GLY A 81 18.13 16.07 15.18
CA GLY A 81 19.16 15.60 16.09
C GLY A 81 18.76 14.40 16.96
N GLU A 82 17.59 13.80 16.73
CA GLU A 82 17.17 12.63 17.50
C GLU A 82 18.02 11.41 17.12
N ARG A 83 18.48 10.67 18.13
CA ARG A 83 19.24 9.43 17.91
C ARG A 83 18.32 8.28 17.52
N HIS A 84 18.86 7.31 16.77
CA HIS A 84 18.13 6.13 16.29
C HIS A 84 17.31 5.43 17.39
N GLY A 85 17.84 5.32 18.62
CA GLY A 85 17.13 4.71 19.75
C GLY A 85 15.82 5.44 20.09
N ARG A 86 15.81 6.77 20.09
CA ARG A 86 14.62 7.59 20.37
C ARG A 86 13.63 7.59 19.21
N ILE A 87 14.14 7.55 17.98
CA ILE A 87 13.29 7.37 16.79
C ILE A 87 12.59 6.01 16.84
N LEU A 88 13.31 4.93 17.19
CA LEU A 88 12.74 3.59 17.31
C LEU A 88 11.73 3.50 18.46
N ASP A 89 12.03 4.08 19.63
CA ASP A 89 11.10 4.11 20.77
C ASP A 89 9.79 4.84 20.44
N TRP A 90 9.87 5.91 19.63
CA TRP A 90 8.68 6.62 19.14
C TRP A 90 7.77 5.75 18.27
N TYR A 91 8.35 4.94 17.36
CA TYR A 91 7.57 4.11 16.44
C TYR A 91 7.23 2.72 17.00
N TYR A 92 7.99 2.24 17.98
CA TYR A 92 7.84 0.92 18.59
C TYR A 92 7.95 1.03 20.13
N PRO A 93 6.95 1.62 20.81
CA PRO A 93 6.98 1.77 22.26
C PRO A 93 7.17 0.43 22.97
N GLY A 94 8.13 0.35 23.87
CA GLY A 94 8.45 -0.87 24.62
C GLY A 94 9.33 -1.88 23.88
N ALA A 95 9.79 -1.58 22.67
CA ALA A 95 10.82 -2.37 22.00
C ALA A 95 12.21 -2.11 22.59
N PHE A 96 13.07 -3.12 22.59
CA PHE A 96 14.45 -3.01 23.06
C PHE A 96 15.44 -3.42 21.96
N LEU A 97 16.58 -2.72 21.92
CA LEU A 97 17.65 -3.02 20.98
C LEU A 97 18.54 -4.13 21.54
N ALA A 98 18.69 -5.20 20.77
CA ALA A 98 19.61 -6.30 21.08
C ALA A 98 20.68 -6.40 19.99
N LYS A 99 21.94 -6.62 20.40
CA LYS A 99 22.99 -7.02 19.47
C LYS A 99 22.80 -8.50 19.13
N SER A 100 22.66 -8.81 17.84
CA SER A 100 22.52 -10.19 17.37
C SER A 100 23.84 -10.96 17.29
N TYR A 101 24.97 -10.26 17.27
CA TYR A 101 26.31 -10.83 17.22
C TYR A 101 27.28 -9.95 18.01
N GLY A 102 28.31 -10.59 18.56
CA GLY A 102 29.42 -9.99 19.29
C GLY A 102 30.73 -10.54 18.80
#